data_AF-A0A2V4D4R3-F1
#
_entry.id   AF-A0A2V4D4R3-F1
#
_cell.length_a   1.000
_cell.length_b   1.000
_cell.length_c   1.000
_cell.angle_alpha   90.00
_cell.angle_beta   90.00
_cell.angle_gamma   90.00
#
_symmetry.space_group_name_H-M   'P 1'
#
loop_
_entity.id
_entity.type
_entity.pdbx_description
1 polymer ?
#
loop_
_entity_poly.entity_id
_entity_poly.type
_entity_poly.pdbx_seq_one_letter_code
_entity_poly.pdbx_strand_id
1 'polypeptide(L)'
;MVEWIVLVIVIISTIGLDVAPSTEEVQEFEVSKLSGTIKLSTRAAMDILGLEEFERGALATVDMEVHRVVSEGCTDCASTPTGMQLSGRINITGLIDDDGRLGRIEAELNITHLSEFQGDDFITREWVSIDWVAGDESTTWEMIVVHNPPKWKPNDRFRAAFIEVDEGMESRTGPWLLIHSLLDNSVNVHGCMPDSPTCRSTTTHDIDLNSTLKAERTPVLIQHLGTWSSLGDGLGTDETPTRLKEMREQFSIGDEVEGHDYWCTSGAGEVVSAKSWQVTQSSSTTFWPMGIWLDALHLSSAAFSLQGKVWSEVDFTDSSCASLVDGEDELRLGISVS
;
A
#
# COMPACT_ATOMS: atom_id res chain seq x y z
N MET A 1 -35.72 23.95 -46.37
CA MET A 1 -35.92 22.49 -46.28
C MET A 1 -34.79 21.80 -45.52
N VAL A 2 -33.52 22.04 -45.86
CA VAL A 2 -32.35 21.44 -45.18
C VAL A 2 -32.29 21.79 -43.68
N GLU A 3 -32.63 23.03 -43.32
CA GLU A 3 -32.60 23.52 -41.93
C GLU A 3 -33.56 22.76 -40.99
N TRP A 4 -34.74 22.37 -41.51
CA TRP A 4 -35.70 21.55 -40.78
C TRP A 4 -35.23 20.10 -40.60
N ILE A 5 -34.47 19.56 -41.56
CA ILE A 5 -33.90 18.22 -41.47
C ILE A 5 -32.80 18.20 -40.40
N VAL A 6 -31.96 19.23 -40.33
CA VAL A 6 -30.93 19.36 -39.28
C VAL A 6 -31.57 19.46 -37.90
N LEU A 7 -32.63 20.25 -37.75
CA LEU A 7 -33.37 20.35 -36.48
C LEU A 7 -33.93 18.99 -36.04
N VAL A 8 -34.54 18.25 -36.95
CA VAL A 8 -35.11 16.92 -36.66
C VAL A 8 -34.01 15.92 -36.28
N ILE A 9 -32.86 15.95 -36.95
CA ILE A 9 -31.71 15.11 -36.59
C ILE A 9 -31.20 15.47 -35.18
N VAL A 10 -31.06 16.74 -34.84
CA VAL A 10 -30.62 17.18 -33.51
C VAL A 10 -31.61 16.74 -32.42
N ILE A 11 -32.92 16.84 -32.68
CA ILE A 11 -33.98 16.40 -31.75
C ILE A 11 -33.97 14.88 -31.57
N ILE A 12 -33.83 14.11 -32.66
CA ILE A 12 -33.77 12.64 -32.60
C ILE A 12 -32.49 12.19 -31.87
N SER A 13 -31.35 12.85 -32.13
CA SER A 13 -30.10 12.56 -31.43
C SER A 13 -30.16 12.90 -29.94
N THR A 14 -30.85 13.98 -29.54
CA THR A 14 -31.02 14.33 -28.12
C THR A 14 -31.96 13.36 -27.40
N ILE A 15 -33.03 12.90 -28.06
CA ILE A 15 -33.93 11.87 -27.48
C ILE A 15 -33.23 10.50 -27.43
N GLY A 16 -32.40 10.17 -28.43
CA GLY A 16 -31.63 8.92 -28.45
C GLY A 16 -30.53 8.83 -27.38
N LEU A 17 -30.08 9.97 -26.84
CA LEU A 17 -29.12 10.06 -25.73
C LEU A 17 -29.79 9.95 -24.34
N ASP A 18 -31.11 10.10 -24.26
CA ASP A 18 -31.89 10.04 -23.00
C ASP A 18 -32.51 8.66 -22.74
N VAL A 19 -32.17 7.67 -23.57
CA VAL A 19 -32.41 6.27 -23.21
C VAL A 19 -31.39 5.92 -22.13
N ALA A 20 -31.79 6.09 -20.88
CA ALA A 20 -31.04 5.55 -19.75
C ALA A 20 -30.73 4.09 -20.09
N PRO A 21 -29.43 3.70 -20.18
CA PRO A 21 -29.10 2.30 -20.38
C PRO A 21 -29.84 1.52 -19.30
N SER A 22 -30.46 0.40 -19.67
CA SER A 22 -30.96 -0.53 -18.66
C SER A 22 -29.78 -0.86 -17.77
N THR A 23 -29.78 -0.33 -16.55
CA THR A 23 -28.85 -0.71 -15.51
C THR A 23 -29.24 -2.13 -15.13
N GLU A 24 -28.80 -3.10 -15.91
CA GLU A 24 -28.52 -4.41 -15.32
C GLU A 24 -27.62 -4.10 -14.12
N GLU A 25 -28.10 -4.43 -12.92
CA GLU A 25 -27.27 -4.35 -11.72
C GLU A 25 -26.05 -5.22 -11.99
N VAL A 26 -24.94 -4.57 -12.37
CA VAL A 26 -23.66 -5.24 -12.48
C VAL A 26 -23.38 -5.71 -11.07
N GLN A 27 -23.45 -7.03 -10.85
CA GLN A 27 -23.14 -7.59 -9.55
C GLN A 27 -21.68 -7.29 -9.26
N GLU A 28 -21.43 -6.33 -8.37
CA GLU A 28 -20.07 -5.99 -7.96
C GLU A 28 -19.48 -7.14 -7.16
N PHE A 29 -18.30 -7.58 -7.58
CA PHE A 29 -17.53 -8.61 -6.92
C PHE A 29 -16.42 -7.97 -6.10
N GLU A 30 -16.13 -8.55 -4.94
CA GLU A 30 -15.01 -8.16 -4.10
C GLU A 30 -14.13 -9.36 -3.75
N VAL A 31 -12.85 -9.10 -3.50
CA VAL A 31 -11.95 -10.15 -3.04
C VAL A 31 -12.34 -10.57 -1.63
N SER A 32 -12.44 -11.88 -1.42
CA SER A 32 -12.84 -12.48 -0.14
C SER A 32 -11.73 -13.28 0.51
N LYS A 33 -10.80 -13.82 -0.27
CA LYS A 33 -9.69 -14.66 0.22
C LYS A 33 -8.48 -14.50 -0.70
N LEU A 34 -7.30 -14.51 -0.09
CA LEU A 34 -5.99 -14.59 -0.74
C LEU A 34 -5.23 -15.79 -0.17
N SER A 35 -4.67 -16.64 -1.02
CA SER A 35 -3.88 -17.78 -0.55
C SER A 35 -2.81 -18.21 -1.54
N GLY A 36 -1.68 -18.72 -1.08
CA GLY A 36 -0.63 -19.24 -1.95
C GLY A 36 0.73 -19.21 -1.30
N THR A 37 1.78 -19.03 -2.11
CA THR A 37 3.17 -19.07 -1.65
C THR A 37 3.99 -17.90 -2.20
N ILE A 38 4.92 -17.42 -1.38
CA ILE A 38 5.90 -16.39 -1.69
C ILE A 38 7.26 -16.91 -1.28
N LYS A 39 8.19 -16.99 -2.24
CA LYS A 39 9.60 -17.28 -2.00
C LYS A 39 10.34 -15.96 -1.75
N LEU A 40 10.95 -15.84 -0.59
CA LEU A 40 11.71 -14.68 -0.16
C LEU A 40 13.10 -14.69 -0.82
N SER A 41 13.15 -14.43 -2.12
CA SER A 41 14.35 -14.61 -2.96
C SER A 41 15.35 -13.44 -2.88
N THR A 42 14.92 -12.28 -2.37
CA THR A 42 15.75 -11.07 -2.21
C THR A 42 16.13 -10.85 -0.75
N ARG A 43 17.13 -9.99 -0.50
CA ARG A 43 17.54 -9.64 0.87
C ARG A 43 16.51 -8.73 1.53
N ALA A 44 16.04 -7.71 0.82
CA ALA A 44 14.95 -6.84 1.25
C ALA A 44 13.68 -7.59 1.70
N ALA A 45 13.31 -8.68 1.02
CA ALA A 45 12.14 -9.48 1.42
C ALA A 45 12.33 -10.31 2.70
N MET A 46 13.58 -10.62 3.05
CA MET A 46 13.91 -11.24 4.34
C MET A 46 13.93 -10.17 5.44
N ASP A 47 14.62 -9.06 5.20
CA ASP A 47 14.85 -8.01 6.19
C ASP A 47 13.55 -7.34 6.64
N ILE A 48 12.59 -7.12 5.72
CA ILE A 48 11.29 -6.52 6.07
C ILE A 48 10.44 -7.36 7.03
N LEU A 49 10.79 -8.64 7.21
CA LEU A 49 10.14 -9.56 8.15
C LEU A 49 11.01 -9.84 9.40
N GLY A 50 12.10 -9.08 9.61
CA GLY A 50 13.05 -9.29 10.70
C GLY A 50 13.87 -10.57 10.56
N LEU A 51 14.18 -10.97 9.32
CA LEU A 51 14.88 -12.23 9.03
C LEU A 51 16.31 -12.01 8.52
N GLU A 52 16.98 -10.96 9.01
CA GLU A 52 18.32 -10.58 8.53
C GLU A 52 19.35 -11.69 8.75
N GLU A 53 19.21 -12.47 9.83
CA GLU A 53 20.11 -13.57 10.23
C GLU A 53 19.95 -14.86 9.41
N PHE A 54 18.95 -14.94 8.53
CA PHE A 54 18.65 -16.13 7.74
C PHE A 54 19.11 -16.00 6.28
N GLU A 55 19.41 -17.13 5.63
CA GLU A 55 19.68 -17.20 4.19
C GLU A 55 18.43 -16.87 3.34
N ARG A 56 18.64 -16.31 2.13
CA ARG A 56 17.55 -16.04 1.18
C ARG A 56 16.94 -17.33 0.67
N GLY A 57 15.66 -17.28 0.31
CA GLY A 57 14.95 -18.35 -0.39
C GLY A 57 13.97 -19.13 0.47
N ALA A 58 13.72 -18.68 1.71
CA ALA A 58 12.65 -19.21 2.55
C ALA A 58 11.29 -19.09 1.84
N LEU A 59 10.39 -20.02 2.16
CA LEU A 59 9.07 -20.11 1.55
C LEU A 59 7.99 -19.72 2.56
N ALA A 60 7.34 -18.58 2.30
CA ALA A 60 6.16 -18.12 3.03
C ALA A 60 4.90 -18.69 2.39
N THR A 61 4.07 -19.36 3.18
CA THR A 61 2.72 -19.80 2.80
C THR A 61 1.72 -18.83 3.41
N VAL A 62 0.84 -18.27 2.58
CA VAL A 62 -0.11 -17.24 2.96
C VAL A 62 -1.53 -17.79 2.86
N ASP A 63 -2.34 -17.56 3.88
CA ASP A 63 -3.80 -17.74 3.86
C ASP A 63 -4.48 -16.59 4.60
N MET A 64 -5.13 -15.70 3.86
CA MET A 64 -5.71 -14.46 4.36
C MET A 64 -7.16 -14.30 3.93
N GLU A 65 -7.98 -13.85 4.87
CA GLU A 65 -9.34 -13.36 4.60
C GLU A 65 -9.29 -11.87 4.29
N VAL A 66 -10.11 -11.43 3.34
CA VAL A 66 -10.20 -10.04 2.92
C VAL A 66 -11.61 -9.53 3.22
N HIS A 67 -11.73 -8.35 3.82
CA HIS A 67 -12.98 -7.70 4.15
C HIS A 67 -12.97 -6.24 3.70
N ARG A 68 -14.08 -5.76 3.14
CA ARG A 68 -14.32 -4.32 3.06
C ARG A 68 -14.52 -3.77 4.46
N VAL A 69 -13.96 -2.59 4.73
CA VAL A 69 -14.06 -1.93 6.02
C VAL A 69 -14.51 -0.50 5.89
N VAL A 70 -15.23 -0.01 6.91
CA VAL A 70 -15.59 1.38 7.10
C VAL A 70 -15.04 1.83 8.45
N SER A 71 -14.35 2.95 8.46
CA SER A 71 -13.65 3.45 9.63
C SER A 71 -14.53 4.39 10.45
N GLU A 72 -14.68 4.10 11.74
CA GLU A 72 -15.42 4.93 12.70
C GLU A 72 -14.48 5.71 13.61
N GLY A 73 -14.86 6.94 13.95
CA GLY A 73 -14.12 7.75 14.94
C GLY A 73 -13.01 8.65 14.38
N CYS A 74 -12.91 8.84 13.06
CA CYS A 74 -12.07 9.89 12.50
C CYS A 74 -12.68 11.27 12.79
N THR A 75 -12.01 12.09 13.59
CA THR A 75 -12.54 13.39 14.06
C THR A 75 -12.21 14.56 13.14
N ASP A 76 -11.18 14.42 12.31
CA ASP A 76 -10.67 15.43 11.39
C ASP A 76 -10.89 15.04 9.92
N CYS A 77 -11.69 14.00 9.66
CA CYS A 77 -12.07 13.59 8.31
C CYS A 77 -13.21 14.43 7.72
N ALA A 78 -13.06 14.80 6.45
CA ALA A 78 -14.08 15.40 5.62
C ALA A 78 -15.14 14.37 5.17
N SER A 79 -14.74 13.11 5.00
CA SER A 79 -15.63 11.98 4.69
C SER A 79 -15.22 10.73 5.47
N THR A 80 -16.16 9.81 5.71
CA THR A 80 -15.86 8.57 6.43
C THR A 80 -14.87 7.72 5.62
N PRO A 81 -13.67 7.40 6.15
CA PRO A 81 -12.72 6.57 5.41
C PRO A 81 -13.24 5.16 5.19
N THR A 82 -13.01 4.63 3.99
CA THR A 82 -13.39 3.27 3.62
C THR A 82 -12.21 2.54 2.98
N GLY A 83 -12.22 1.22 3.00
CA GLY A 83 -11.17 0.46 2.35
C GLY A 83 -11.27 -1.02 2.62
N MET A 84 -10.12 -1.65 2.90
CA MET A 84 -10.02 -3.09 3.01
C MET A 84 -9.10 -3.52 4.16
N GLN A 85 -9.45 -4.63 4.78
CA GLN A 85 -8.62 -5.32 5.76
C GLN A 85 -8.32 -6.73 5.26
N LEU A 86 -7.05 -7.11 5.34
CA LEU A 86 -6.58 -8.48 5.12
C LEU A 86 -6.08 -9.02 6.46
N SER A 87 -6.50 -10.21 6.84
CA SER A 87 -6.09 -10.83 8.09
C SER A 87 -5.93 -12.33 7.91
N GLY A 88 -4.86 -12.91 8.44
CA GLY A 88 -4.65 -14.34 8.32
C GLY A 88 -3.29 -14.82 8.81
N ARG A 89 -2.98 -16.07 8.48
CA ARG A 89 -1.75 -16.73 8.93
C ARG A 89 -0.71 -16.77 7.82
N ILE A 90 0.53 -16.54 8.23
CA ILE A 90 1.71 -16.72 7.39
C ILE A 90 2.62 -17.74 8.06
N ASN A 91 3.02 -18.76 7.30
CA ASN A 91 3.95 -19.78 7.75
C ASN A 91 5.20 -19.75 6.87
N ILE A 92 6.34 -19.42 7.46
CA ILE A 92 7.62 -19.33 6.76
C ILE A 92 8.44 -20.57 7.10
N THR A 93 8.82 -21.31 6.07
CA THR A 93 9.60 -22.55 6.18
C THR A 93 10.89 -22.46 5.36
N GLY A 94 11.84 -23.33 5.64
CA GLY A 94 13.14 -23.33 4.95
C GLY A 94 14.03 -22.17 5.36
N LEU A 95 13.84 -21.63 6.57
CA LEU A 95 14.77 -20.71 7.19
C LEU A 95 16.04 -21.48 7.58
N ILE A 96 17.19 -20.99 7.15
CA ILE A 96 18.51 -21.56 7.46
C ILE A 96 19.33 -20.41 8.04
N ASP A 97 19.79 -20.54 9.27
CA ASP A 97 20.68 -19.56 9.88
C ASP A 97 22.14 -19.78 9.47
N ASP A 98 23.02 -18.88 9.90
CA ASP A 98 24.47 -18.94 9.62
C ASP A 98 25.15 -20.23 10.14
N ASP A 99 24.55 -20.91 11.13
CA ASP A 99 25.03 -22.19 11.68
C ASP A 99 24.44 -23.41 10.95
N GLY A 100 23.62 -23.19 9.92
CA GLY A 100 22.95 -24.23 9.14
C GLY A 100 21.77 -24.91 9.86
N ARG A 101 21.24 -24.31 10.92
CA ARG A 101 20.07 -24.80 11.65
C ARG A 101 18.79 -24.42 10.91
N LEU A 102 17.82 -25.34 10.92
CA LEU A 102 16.52 -25.12 10.29
C LEU A 102 15.57 -24.40 11.25
N GLY A 103 14.98 -23.31 10.77
CA GLY A 103 13.95 -22.53 11.44
C GLY A 103 12.58 -22.63 10.77
N ARG A 104 11.56 -22.19 11.50
CA ARG A 104 10.19 -21.99 11.01
C ARG A 104 9.53 -20.88 11.81
N ILE A 105 8.76 -20.03 11.14
CA ILE A 105 7.97 -18.98 11.77
C ILE A 105 6.50 -19.21 11.44
N GLU A 106 5.66 -19.15 12.47
CA GLU A 106 4.21 -19.11 12.35
C GLU A 106 3.74 -17.77 12.93
N ALA A 107 3.17 -16.92 12.08
CA ALA A 107 2.81 -15.55 12.43
C ALA A 107 1.40 -15.22 11.93
N GLU A 108 0.81 -14.19 12.53
CA GLU A 108 -0.41 -13.55 12.05
C GLU A 108 -0.06 -12.22 11.39
N LEU A 109 -0.69 -11.94 10.24
CA LEU A 109 -0.52 -10.69 9.51
C LEU A 109 -1.88 -10.02 9.38
N ASN A 110 -1.98 -8.77 9.84
CA ASN A 110 -3.13 -7.92 9.64
C ASN A 110 -2.71 -6.68 8.85
N ILE A 111 -3.34 -6.45 7.70
CA ILE A 111 -3.12 -5.26 6.88
C ILE A 111 -4.45 -4.51 6.79
N THR A 112 -4.46 -3.22 7.11
CA THR A 112 -5.61 -2.35 6.92
C THR A 112 -5.21 -1.21 5.98
N HIS A 113 -5.94 -1.04 4.89
CA HIS A 113 -5.82 0.12 4.00
C HIS A 113 -7.13 0.89 4.00
N LEU A 114 -7.06 2.19 4.29
CA LEU A 114 -8.20 3.11 4.29
C LEU A 114 -7.92 4.27 3.34
N SER A 115 -8.97 4.76 2.70
CA SER A 115 -8.95 5.95 1.87
C SER A 115 -10.09 6.88 2.26
N GLU A 116 -9.79 8.16 2.38
CA GLU A 116 -10.75 9.25 2.49
C GLU A 116 -10.96 9.85 1.10
N PHE A 117 -12.23 9.97 0.69
CA PHE A 117 -12.60 10.43 -0.63
C PHE A 117 -13.18 11.85 -0.61
N GLN A 118 -12.87 12.62 -1.65
CA GLN A 118 -13.53 13.87 -2.01
C GLN A 118 -14.31 13.68 -3.31
N GLY A 119 -15.64 13.54 -3.19
CA GLY A 119 -16.45 13.05 -4.31
C GLY A 119 -16.18 11.58 -4.60
N ASP A 120 -16.46 11.12 -5.82
CA ASP A 120 -16.44 9.68 -6.12
C ASP A 120 -15.04 9.15 -6.51
N ASP A 121 -14.18 9.99 -7.10
CA ASP A 121 -12.94 9.53 -7.76
C ASP A 121 -11.65 10.14 -7.21
N PHE A 122 -11.71 10.98 -6.17
CA PHE A 122 -10.52 11.66 -5.65
C PHE A 122 -10.24 11.26 -4.21
N ILE A 123 -9.01 10.84 -3.96
CA ILE A 123 -8.53 10.51 -2.62
C ILE A 123 -7.76 11.69 -2.04
N THR A 124 -8.15 12.12 -0.85
CA THR A 124 -7.47 13.19 -0.08
C THR A 124 -6.47 12.62 0.91
N ARG A 125 -6.79 11.50 1.56
CA ARG A 125 -5.90 10.83 2.51
C ARG A 125 -5.97 9.31 2.38
N GLU A 126 -4.83 8.66 2.58
CA GLU A 126 -4.72 7.20 2.66
C GLU A 126 -4.04 6.83 3.99
N TRP A 127 -4.51 5.77 4.63
CA TRP A 127 -3.85 5.17 5.78
C TRP A 127 -3.54 3.71 5.49
N VAL A 128 -2.37 3.26 5.91
CA VAL A 128 -1.97 1.85 5.84
C VAL A 128 -1.47 1.45 7.23
N SER A 129 -2.02 0.38 7.76
CA SER A 129 -1.53 -0.29 8.97
C SER A 129 -1.13 -1.71 8.62
N ILE A 130 0.05 -2.14 9.06
CA ILE A 130 0.57 -3.49 8.92
C ILE A 130 0.96 -3.95 10.31
N ASP A 131 0.31 -4.99 10.80
CA ASP A 131 0.59 -5.60 12.10
C ASP A 131 1.05 -7.04 11.87
N TRP A 132 2.35 -7.26 12.10
CA TRP A 132 3.04 -8.53 11.97
C TRP A 132 3.28 -9.11 13.36
N VAL A 133 2.57 -10.18 13.69
CA VAL A 133 2.61 -10.80 15.01
C VAL A 133 3.40 -12.11 14.92
N ALA A 134 4.69 -12.04 15.25
CA ALA A 134 5.65 -13.14 15.14
C ALA A 134 6.44 -13.40 16.43
N GLY A 135 5.87 -13.07 17.59
CA GLY A 135 6.55 -13.22 18.89
C GLY A 135 7.53 -12.07 19.13
N ASP A 136 8.80 -12.38 19.38
CA ASP A 136 9.82 -11.36 19.67
C ASP A 136 10.15 -10.49 18.44
N GLU A 137 9.88 -10.99 17.22
CA GLU A 137 10.05 -10.26 15.95
C GLU A 137 8.75 -9.57 15.49
N SER A 138 7.82 -9.30 16.42
CA SER A 138 6.58 -8.60 16.06
C SER A 138 6.88 -7.15 15.72
N THR A 139 6.22 -6.62 14.69
CA THR A 139 6.33 -5.21 14.32
C THR A 139 5.01 -4.67 13.81
N THR A 140 4.71 -3.43 14.18
CA THR A 140 3.56 -2.69 13.70
C THR A 140 4.04 -1.46 12.94
N TRP A 141 3.53 -1.29 11.72
CA TRP A 141 3.76 -0.12 10.89
C TRP A 141 2.45 0.61 10.69
N GLU A 142 2.45 1.92 10.91
CA GLU A 142 1.35 2.81 10.54
C GLU A 142 1.86 3.91 9.63
N MET A 143 1.13 4.14 8.54
CA MET A 143 1.46 5.17 7.56
C MET A 143 0.23 6.01 7.25
N ILE A 144 0.41 7.31 7.11
CA ILE A 144 -0.59 8.23 6.54
C ILE A 144 0.03 8.96 5.35
N VAL A 145 -0.77 9.16 4.31
CA VAL A 145 -0.41 10.01 3.18
C VAL A 145 -1.51 11.01 2.91
N VAL A 146 -1.13 12.27 2.75
CA VAL A 146 -2.03 13.39 2.46
C VAL A 146 -1.76 13.87 1.04
N HIS A 147 -2.76 13.74 0.17
CA HIS A 147 -2.68 14.12 -1.24
C HIS A 147 -3.15 15.57 -1.43
N ASN A 148 -2.22 16.44 -1.83
CA ASN A 148 -2.52 17.80 -2.25
C ASN A 148 -1.73 18.13 -3.54
N PRO A 149 -2.38 18.20 -4.71
CA PRO A 149 -3.81 18.02 -4.93
C PRO A 149 -4.29 16.58 -4.69
N PRO A 150 -5.61 16.35 -4.49
CA PRO A 150 -6.19 15.02 -4.35
C PRO A 150 -5.82 14.08 -5.49
N LYS A 151 -5.58 12.81 -5.17
CA LYS A 151 -5.18 11.77 -6.11
C LYS A 151 -6.40 11.24 -6.85
N TRP A 152 -6.40 11.34 -8.17
CA TRP A 152 -7.44 10.75 -9.01
C TRP A 152 -7.30 9.22 -9.10
N LYS A 153 -8.35 8.50 -8.69
CA LYS A 153 -8.47 7.05 -8.73
C LYS A 153 -9.83 6.67 -9.35
N PRO A 154 -9.92 6.64 -10.68
CA PRO A 154 -11.12 6.15 -11.35
C PRO A 154 -11.26 4.63 -11.17
N ASN A 155 -12.50 4.13 -11.22
CA ASN A 155 -12.78 2.70 -11.31
C ASN A 155 -12.04 2.08 -12.52
N ASP A 156 -11.46 0.89 -12.35
CA ASP A 156 -10.81 0.06 -13.39
C ASP A 156 -9.53 0.60 -14.09
N ARG A 157 -8.77 1.51 -13.47
CA ARG A 157 -7.52 2.06 -14.05
C ARG A 157 -6.47 1.00 -14.41
N PHE A 158 -6.48 -0.15 -13.75
CA PHE A 158 -5.38 -1.10 -13.73
C PHE A 158 -5.24 -1.99 -14.96
N ARG A 159 -6.22 -1.96 -15.88
CA ARG A 159 -6.14 -2.70 -17.16
C ARG A 159 -4.97 -2.26 -18.04
N ALA A 160 -4.47 -1.03 -17.90
CA ALA A 160 -3.41 -0.52 -18.75
C ALA A 160 -2.03 -1.15 -18.48
N ALA A 161 -1.81 -1.70 -17.28
CA ALA A 161 -0.54 -2.31 -16.86
C ALA A 161 -0.34 -3.73 -17.41
N PHE A 162 -1.39 -4.33 -17.97
CA PHE A 162 -1.37 -5.71 -18.47
C PHE A 162 -1.70 -5.77 -19.97
N ILE A 163 -1.18 -6.79 -20.65
CA ILE A 163 -1.49 -7.14 -22.04
C ILE A 163 -2.05 -8.54 -22.10
N GLU A 164 -3.01 -8.75 -23.01
CA GLU A 164 -3.56 -10.06 -23.28
C GLU A 164 -2.55 -10.92 -24.06
N VAL A 165 -2.36 -12.16 -23.61
CA VAL A 165 -1.54 -13.20 -24.23
C VAL A 165 -2.34 -14.52 -24.26
N ASP A 166 -1.88 -15.52 -25.01
CA ASP A 166 -2.62 -16.78 -25.19
C ASP A 166 -2.97 -17.49 -23.87
N GLU A 167 -2.13 -17.33 -22.84
CA GLU A 167 -2.30 -17.97 -21.53
C GLU A 167 -3.08 -17.11 -20.52
N GLY A 168 -3.29 -15.82 -20.77
CA GLY A 168 -3.94 -14.91 -19.81
C GLY A 168 -3.55 -13.44 -19.99
N MET A 169 -3.30 -12.74 -18.89
CA MET A 169 -2.83 -11.35 -18.91
C MET A 169 -1.41 -11.25 -18.35
N GLU A 170 -0.48 -10.71 -19.14
CA GLU A 170 0.92 -10.51 -18.75
C GLU A 170 1.20 -9.04 -18.40
N SER A 171 2.04 -8.80 -17.40
CA SER A 171 2.52 -7.45 -17.05
C SER A 171 3.30 -6.79 -18.20
N ARG A 172 2.97 -5.54 -18.53
CA ARG A 172 3.69 -4.72 -19.53
C ARG A 172 4.94 -4.04 -18.98
N THR A 173 4.93 -3.74 -17.69
CA THR A 173 5.92 -2.91 -17.00
C THR A 173 6.15 -3.45 -15.60
N GLY A 174 7.39 -3.37 -15.10
CA GLY A 174 7.74 -3.86 -13.77
C GLY A 174 8.20 -5.33 -13.78
N PRO A 175 8.10 -6.04 -12.65
CA PRO A 175 8.41 -7.47 -12.60
C PRO A 175 7.46 -8.25 -13.50
N TRP A 176 7.93 -9.38 -14.04
CA TRP A 176 7.09 -10.25 -14.85
C TRP A 176 6.01 -10.91 -14.00
N LEU A 177 4.75 -10.80 -14.43
CA LEU A 177 3.56 -11.40 -13.83
C LEU A 177 2.66 -11.98 -14.91
N LEU A 178 2.00 -13.09 -14.57
CA LEU A 178 0.98 -13.71 -15.40
C LEU A 178 -0.28 -13.98 -14.57
N ILE A 179 -1.41 -13.47 -15.07
CA ILE A 179 -2.73 -13.60 -14.45
C ILE A 179 -3.54 -14.61 -15.25
N HIS A 180 -3.92 -15.69 -14.58
CA HIS A 180 -4.84 -16.70 -15.09
C HIS A 180 -6.21 -16.52 -14.45
N SER A 181 -7.23 -16.34 -15.28
CA SER A 181 -8.61 -16.46 -14.82
C SER A 181 -8.93 -17.94 -14.59
N LEU A 182 -9.35 -18.27 -13.37
CA LEU A 182 -9.80 -19.60 -13.00
C LEU A 182 -11.34 -19.66 -13.06
N LEU A 183 -11.89 -20.85 -12.87
CA LEU A 183 -13.33 -21.03 -12.68
C LEU A 183 -13.78 -20.39 -11.33
N ASP A 184 -15.10 -20.20 -11.18
CA ASP A 184 -15.73 -19.77 -9.91
C ASP A 184 -15.26 -18.40 -9.38
N ASN A 185 -15.06 -17.43 -10.29
CA ASN A 185 -14.63 -16.06 -9.96
C ASN A 185 -13.33 -16.03 -9.13
N SER A 186 -12.36 -16.87 -9.50
CA SER A 186 -11.03 -16.85 -8.90
C SER A 186 -9.97 -16.50 -9.93
N VAL A 187 -8.86 -15.91 -9.49
CA VAL A 187 -7.69 -15.70 -10.34
C VAL A 187 -6.45 -16.24 -9.66
N ASN A 188 -5.58 -16.85 -10.46
CA ASN A 188 -4.22 -17.21 -10.07
C ASN A 188 -3.27 -16.18 -10.66
N VAL A 189 -2.38 -15.65 -9.84
CA VAL A 189 -1.33 -14.72 -10.24
C VAL A 189 -0.01 -15.31 -9.82
N HIS A 190 0.90 -15.48 -10.76
CA HIS A 190 2.26 -15.89 -10.47
C HIS A 190 3.28 -15.04 -11.21
N GLY A 191 4.50 -15.04 -10.71
CA GLY A 191 5.57 -14.26 -11.28
C GLY A 191 6.66 -13.93 -10.30
N CYS A 192 7.29 -12.78 -10.54
CA CYS A 192 8.55 -12.42 -9.92
C CYS A 192 8.38 -11.44 -8.77
N MET A 193 9.21 -11.63 -7.75
CA MET A 193 9.40 -10.61 -6.73
C MET A 193 10.06 -9.38 -7.35
N PRO A 194 9.73 -8.16 -6.90
CA PRO A 194 10.49 -6.97 -7.29
C PRO A 194 11.99 -7.19 -7.09
N ASP A 195 12.80 -6.73 -8.05
CA ASP A 195 14.27 -6.84 -8.04
C ASP A 195 14.84 -8.26 -7.93
N SER A 196 14.03 -9.29 -8.21
CA SER A 196 14.51 -10.67 -8.32
C SER A 196 15.50 -10.80 -9.49
N PRO A 197 16.78 -11.13 -9.26
CA PRO A 197 17.81 -11.07 -10.29
C PRO A 197 17.65 -12.18 -11.35
N THR A 198 16.96 -13.26 -11.01
CA THR A 198 16.88 -14.49 -11.82
C THR A 198 15.46 -14.86 -12.25
N CYS A 199 14.43 -14.22 -11.68
CA CYS A 199 13.06 -14.54 -12.03
C CYS A 199 12.64 -13.85 -13.35
N ARG A 200 12.08 -14.64 -14.27
CA ARG A 200 11.54 -14.24 -15.58
C ARG A 200 10.46 -15.25 -15.99
N SER A 201 9.79 -15.01 -17.11
CA SER A 201 8.77 -15.91 -17.66
C SER A 201 9.21 -17.37 -17.84
N THR A 202 10.51 -17.61 -18.06
CA THR A 202 11.07 -18.95 -18.33
C THR A 202 11.73 -19.60 -17.11
N THR A 203 11.74 -18.95 -15.95
CA THR A 203 12.36 -19.47 -14.73
C THR A 203 11.32 -19.73 -13.65
N THR A 204 11.73 -20.41 -12.58
CA THR A 204 10.84 -20.65 -11.43
C THR A 204 10.36 -19.33 -10.84
N HIS A 205 9.05 -19.22 -10.64
CA HIS A 205 8.40 -18.04 -10.12
C HIS A 205 8.70 -17.89 -8.62
N ASP A 206 8.79 -16.65 -8.17
CA ASP A 206 8.98 -16.36 -6.75
C ASP A 206 7.65 -16.34 -6.01
N ILE A 207 6.56 -15.92 -6.67
CA ILE A 207 5.27 -15.74 -6.04
C ILE A 207 4.21 -16.48 -6.86
N ASP A 208 3.29 -17.16 -6.17
CA ASP A 208 2.14 -17.84 -6.73
C ASP A 208 0.96 -17.68 -5.75
N LEU A 209 -0.02 -16.84 -6.11
CA LEU A 209 -1.12 -16.44 -5.26
C LEU A 209 -2.47 -16.60 -5.97
N ASN A 210 -3.46 -17.08 -5.25
CA ASN A 210 -4.84 -17.16 -5.67
C ASN A 210 -5.67 -16.12 -4.93
N SER A 211 -6.50 -15.39 -5.65
CA SER A 211 -7.58 -14.60 -5.06
C SER A 211 -8.95 -15.16 -5.46
N THR A 212 -9.91 -15.13 -4.53
CA THR A 212 -11.29 -15.57 -4.76
C THR A 212 -12.24 -14.42 -4.57
N LEU A 213 -13.06 -14.15 -5.58
CA LEU A 213 -14.06 -13.09 -5.58
C LEU A 213 -15.42 -13.62 -5.13
N LYS A 214 -16.16 -12.81 -4.37
CA LYS A 214 -17.56 -13.06 -3.97
C LYS A 214 -18.40 -11.83 -4.23
N ALA A 215 -19.72 -12.01 -4.26
CA ALA A 215 -20.64 -10.88 -4.28
C ALA A 215 -20.34 -9.94 -3.11
N GLU A 216 -20.52 -8.64 -3.34
CA GLU A 216 -20.28 -7.60 -2.34
C GLU A 216 -20.92 -7.94 -0.98
N ARG A 217 -20.13 -7.83 0.08
CA ARG A 217 -20.56 -8.09 1.46
C ARG A 217 -20.73 -6.77 2.19
N THR A 218 -21.53 -6.80 3.26
CA THR A 218 -21.62 -5.66 4.17
C THR A 218 -20.23 -5.35 4.77
N PRO A 219 -19.75 -4.09 4.67
CA PRO A 219 -18.46 -3.72 5.24
C PRO A 219 -18.42 -3.94 6.76
N VAL A 220 -17.26 -4.32 7.25
CA VAL A 220 -16.99 -4.43 8.68
C VAL A 220 -16.66 -3.05 9.24
N LEU A 221 -17.24 -2.69 10.38
CA LEU A 221 -16.90 -1.46 11.08
C LEU A 221 -15.62 -1.68 11.89
N ILE A 222 -14.65 -0.79 11.71
CA ILE A 222 -13.40 -0.79 12.46
C ILE A 222 -13.18 0.57 13.11
N GLN A 223 -12.44 0.58 14.22
CA GLN A 223 -11.99 1.85 14.80
C GLN A 223 -10.99 2.52 13.85
N HIS A 224 -11.03 3.85 13.76
CA HIS A 224 -10.05 4.62 13.01
C HIS A 224 -8.63 4.38 13.52
N LEU A 225 -7.68 4.36 12.57
CA LEU A 225 -6.25 4.22 12.86
C LEU A 225 -5.73 5.45 13.62
N GLY A 226 -4.48 5.36 14.10
CA GLY A 226 -3.86 6.41 14.92
C GLY A 226 -3.97 7.81 14.30
N THR A 227 -4.36 8.78 15.12
CA THR A 227 -4.39 10.19 14.72
C THR A 227 -2.98 10.77 14.70
N TRP A 228 -2.60 11.39 13.60
CA TRP A 228 -1.31 12.05 13.46
C TRP A 228 -1.33 13.45 14.06
N SER A 229 -0.37 13.74 14.92
CA SER A 229 -0.26 15.04 15.58
C SER A 229 1.18 15.54 15.59
N SER A 230 1.32 16.86 15.56
CA SER A 230 2.61 17.52 15.75
C SER A 230 3.04 17.40 17.21
N LEU A 231 4.31 17.01 17.41
CA LEU A 231 4.99 16.96 18.69
C LEU A 231 5.69 18.29 19.03
N GLY A 232 5.66 19.26 18.12
CA GLY A 232 6.35 20.54 18.21
C GLY A 232 7.77 20.52 17.64
N ASP A 233 8.42 21.69 17.62
CA ASP A 233 9.68 21.98 16.92
C ASP A 233 10.95 21.85 17.79
N GLY A 234 10.78 21.77 19.11
CA GLY A 234 11.85 21.76 20.10
C GLY A 234 12.47 20.40 20.42
N LEU A 235 12.24 19.37 19.60
CA LEU A 235 12.69 17.99 19.89
C LEU A 235 14.11 17.68 19.40
N GLY A 236 14.70 18.53 18.56
CA GLY A 236 15.99 18.25 17.91
C GLY A 236 17.09 17.85 18.90
N THR A 237 17.83 16.79 18.56
CA THR A 237 18.96 16.26 19.33
C THR A 237 20.25 16.25 18.51
N ASP A 238 21.40 16.14 19.18
CA ASP A 238 22.69 15.97 18.51
C ASP A 238 22.87 14.58 17.87
N GLU A 239 22.07 13.58 18.29
CA GLU A 239 22.12 12.22 17.77
C GLU A 239 21.23 12.07 16.52
N THR A 240 21.68 11.25 15.57
CA THR A 240 20.95 10.98 14.32
C THR A 240 20.09 9.72 14.47
N PRO A 241 18.76 9.80 14.25
CA PRO A 241 17.89 8.63 14.19
C PRO A 241 18.33 7.59 13.16
N THR A 242 18.16 6.32 13.52
CA THR A 242 18.66 5.19 12.72
C THR A 242 17.59 4.19 12.31
N ARG A 243 16.47 4.10 13.02
CA ARG A 243 15.45 3.06 12.77
C ARG A 243 14.76 3.21 11.42
N LEU A 244 14.56 4.44 10.96
CA LEU A 244 13.94 4.74 9.67
C LEU A 244 14.95 5.20 8.61
N LYS A 245 16.24 4.88 8.80
CA LYS A 245 17.33 5.25 7.89
C LYS A 245 17.06 4.77 6.45
N GLU A 246 16.55 3.56 6.25
CA GLU A 246 16.29 3.04 4.90
C GLU A 246 15.22 3.83 4.16
N MET A 247 14.23 4.36 4.90
CA MET A 247 13.21 5.26 4.35
C MET A 247 13.82 6.62 4.01
N ARG A 248 14.68 7.16 4.88
CA ARG A 248 15.44 8.38 4.61
C ARG A 248 16.29 8.28 3.35
N GLU A 249 16.91 7.12 3.11
CA GLU A 249 17.74 6.86 1.93
C GLU A 249 16.95 6.84 0.61
N GLN A 250 15.61 6.78 0.66
CA GLN A 250 14.75 6.98 -0.51
C GLN A 250 14.71 8.44 -0.99
N PHE A 251 15.18 9.38 -0.16
CA PHE A 251 15.19 10.82 -0.45
C PHE A 251 16.60 11.33 -0.73
N SER A 252 16.69 12.34 -1.61
CA SER A 252 17.89 13.17 -1.71
C SER A 252 17.88 14.21 -0.59
N ILE A 253 18.48 13.86 0.54
CA ILE A 253 18.60 14.70 1.73
C ILE A 253 19.72 15.75 1.53
N GLY A 254 19.47 16.99 1.96
CA GLY A 254 20.41 18.11 1.99
C GLY A 254 20.87 18.46 3.40
N ASP A 255 20.95 19.76 3.67
CA ASP A 255 21.39 20.27 4.97
C ASP A 255 20.37 19.96 6.08
N GLU A 256 20.88 19.83 7.30
CA GLU A 256 20.06 19.76 8.51
C GLU A 256 19.29 21.06 8.72
N VAL A 257 18.06 20.95 9.19
CA VAL A 257 17.19 22.08 9.48
C VAL A 257 16.68 22.01 10.92
N GLU A 258 16.65 23.15 11.59
CA GLU A 258 16.13 23.29 12.96
C GLU A 258 14.75 23.98 12.94
N GLY A 259 13.96 23.79 13.99
CA GLY A 259 12.71 24.53 14.19
C GLY A 259 11.54 24.08 13.32
N HIS A 260 11.49 22.79 12.97
CA HIS A 260 10.38 22.18 12.23
C HIS A 260 9.61 21.18 13.09
N ASP A 261 8.31 21.08 12.83
CA ASP A 261 7.43 20.16 13.54
C ASP A 261 7.73 18.69 13.20
N TYR A 262 7.78 17.86 14.24
CA TYR A 262 7.83 16.42 14.13
C TYR A 262 6.42 15.84 14.24
N TRP A 263 6.03 14.91 13.37
CA TRP A 263 4.70 14.31 13.41
C TRP A 263 4.73 12.83 13.80
N CYS A 264 3.78 12.38 14.61
CA CYS A 264 3.67 10.98 15.06
C CYS A 264 2.23 10.62 15.45
N THR A 265 1.88 9.32 15.44
CA THR A 265 0.53 8.79 15.77
C THR A 265 0.21 8.75 17.26
N SER A 266 1.24 8.65 18.09
CA SER A 266 1.11 8.75 19.55
C SER A 266 2.47 9.09 20.17
N GLY A 267 2.51 10.10 21.03
CA GLY A 267 3.72 10.48 21.77
C GLY A 267 4.00 9.45 22.86
N ALA A 268 4.72 8.39 22.52
CA ALA A 268 4.92 7.26 23.42
C ALA A 268 6.42 6.99 23.63
N GLY A 269 7.08 7.89 24.35
CA GLY A 269 8.40 7.60 24.88
C GLY A 269 9.23 8.83 25.20
N GLU A 270 10.33 8.58 25.91
CA GLU A 270 11.43 9.51 25.97
C GLU A 270 12.11 9.57 24.59
N VAL A 271 12.34 10.78 24.09
CA VAL A 271 13.04 10.97 22.82
C VAL A 271 14.49 10.56 23.01
N VAL A 272 14.94 9.59 22.23
CA VAL A 272 16.33 9.11 22.22
C VAL A 272 17.13 9.95 21.22
N SER A 273 16.59 10.13 20.02
CA SER A 273 17.18 11.01 19.01
C SER A 273 16.09 11.60 18.13
N ALA A 274 16.30 12.81 17.63
CA ALA A 274 15.41 13.48 16.70
C ALA A 274 16.19 14.45 15.82
N LYS A 275 15.89 14.44 14.52
CA LYS A 275 16.61 15.28 13.57
C LYS A 275 15.79 15.50 12.30
N SER A 276 16.02 16.65 11.66
CA SER A 276 15.32 17.05 10.44
C SER A 276 16.29 17.51 9.37
N TRP A 277 15.93 17.24 8.12
CA TRP A 277 16.76 17.62 6.98
C TRP A 277 15.93 18.12 5.80
N GLN A 278 16.53 19.00 5.02
CA GLN A 278 15.95 19.46 3.78
C GLN A 278 15.91 18.33 2.73
N VAL A 279 14.82 18.21 2.00
CA VAL A 279 14.70 17.35 0.82
C VAL A 279 15.03 18.20 -0.42
N THR A 280 16.13 17.88 -1.10
CA THR A 280 16.70 18.71 -2.18
C THR A 280 16.29 18.28 -3.59
N GLN A 281 15.94 17.00 -3.76
CA GLN A 281 15.25 16.50 -4.94
C GLN A 281 14.05 15.69 -4.48
N SER A 282 12.86 16.27 -4.60
CA SER A 282 11.66 15.46 -4.75
C SER A 282 11.66 14.98 -6.20
N SER A 283 12.43 13.93 -6.53
CA SER A 283 11.93 13.06 -7.59
C SER A 283 10.49 12.72 -7.20
N SER A 284 9.57 12.71 -8.16
CA SER A 284 8.24 12.14 -7.94
C SER A 284 8.39 10.64 -7.69
N THR A 285 9.05 10.26 -6.59
CA THR A 285 9.24 8.89 -6.17
C THR A 285 7.85 8.45 -5.81
N THR A 286 7.27 7.67 -6.71
CA THR A 286 5.97 7.07 -6.47
C THR A 286 6.25 5.81 -5.68
N PHE A 287 6.03 5.85 -4.37
CA PHE A 287 6.09 4.66 -3.55
C PHE A 287 4.83 3.86 -3.82
N TRP A 288 4.97 2.69 -4.45
CA TRP A 288 3.85 1.82 -4.80
C TRP A 288 4.20 0.36 -4.47
N PRO A 289 4.35 0.04 -3.18
CA PRO A 289 4.81 -1.28 -2.75
C PRO A 289 3.83 -2.33 -3.23
N MET A 290 4.36 -3.34 -3.94
CA MET A 290 3.58 -4.47 -4.49
C MET A 290 2.37 -4.05 -5.33
N GLY A 291 2.36 -2.84 -5.89
CA GLY A 291 1.20 -2.26 -6.56
C GLY A 291 0.61 -3.14 -7.65
N ILE A 292 1.45 -3.52 -8.61
CA ILE A 292 1.05 -4.37 -9.74
C ILE A 292 0.60 -5.77 -9.30
N TRP A 293 1.11 -6.28 -8.16
CA TRP A 293 0.68 -7.55 -7.59
C TRP A 293 -0.72 -7.44 -6.97
N LEU A 294 -0.94 -6.42 -6.15
CA LEU A 294 -2.24 -6.16 -5.54
C LEU A 294 -3.30 -5.93 -6.62
N ASP A 295 -2.97 -5.15 -7.65
CA ASP A 295 -3.86 -4.92 -8.79
C ASP A 295 -4.21 -6.22 -9.52
N ALA A 296 -3.22 -7.08 -9.78
CA ALA A 296 -3.42 -8.39 -10.41
C ALA A 296 -4.33 -9.31 -9.58
N LEU A 297 -4.34 -9.13 -8.26
CA LEU A 297 -5.17 -9.85 -7.30
C LEU A 297 -6.51 -9.16 -7.01
N HIS A 298 -6.88 -8.11 -7.77
CA HIS A 298 -8.07 -7.29 -7.56
C HIS A 298 -8.14 -6.60 -6.18
N LEU A 299 -6.98 -6.34 -5.57
CA LEU A 299 -6.85 -5.62 -4.30
C LEU A 299 -6.52 -4.17 -4.58
N SER A 300 -6.99 -3.27 -3.71
CA SER A 300 -6.61 -1.86 -3.81
C SER A 300 -5.16 -1.69 -3.39
N SER A 301 -4.38 -0.97 -4.19
CA SER A 301 -2.99 -0.66 -3.91
C SER A 301 -2.82 0.81 -3.54
N ALA A 302 -1.98 1.06 -2.53
CA ALA A 302 -1.65 2.40 -2.08
C ALA A 302 -0.42 2.89 -2.85
N ALA A 303 -0.58 3.98 -3.58
CA ALA A 303 0.44 4.57 -4.44
C ALA A 303 0.62 6.04 -4.05
N PHE A 304 1.83 6.43 -3.68
CA PHE A 304 2.08 7.70 -3.03
C PHE A 304 3.15 8.47 -3.79
N SER A 305 2.85 9.69 -4.23
CA SER A 305 3.89 10.58 -4.75
C SER A 305 4.50 11.33 -3.57
N LEU A 306 5.78 11.09 -3.30
CA LEU A 306 6.48 11.76 -2.21
C LEU A 306 6.89 13.16 -2.67
N GLN A 307 6.17 14.17 -2.17
CA GLN A 307 6.50 15.57 -2.37
C GLN A 307 6.52 16.27 -1.02
N GLY A 308 7.65 16.88 -0.70
CA GLY A 308 7.84 17.61 0.55
C GLY A 308 9.17 18.33 0.55
N LYS A 309 9.38 19.14 1.58
CA LYS A 309 10.57 19.97 1.74
C LYS A 309 11.44 19.56 2.91
N VAL A 310 10.85 19.03 3.98
CA VAL A 310 11.57 18.65 5.19
C VAL A 310 11.18 17.25 5.60
N TRP A 311 12.19 16.40 5.76
CA TRP A 311 12.07 15.07 6.32
C TRP A 311 12.56 15.11 7.77
N SER A 312 11.72 14.68 8.69
CA SER A 312 11.99 14.66 10.13
C SER A 312 11.87 13.24 10.66
N GLU A 313 12.76 12.84 11.56
CA GLU A 313 12.73 11.56 12.25
C GLU A 313 12.84 11.75 13.76
N VAL A 314 12.15 10.90 14.52
CA VAL A 314 12.23 10.80 15.98
C VAL A 314 12.29 9.33 16.36
N ASP A 315 13.38 8.92 17.00
CA ASP A 315 13.49 7.61 17.65
C ASP A 315 13.12 7.74 19.13
N PHE A 316 12.21 6.90 19.57
CA PHE A 316 11.90 6.63 20.97
C PHE A 316 12.58 5.32 21.41
N THR A 317 12.44 4.96 22.68
CA THR A 317 13.00 3.71 23.22
C THR A 317 12.47 2.48 22.48
N ASP A 318 11.17 2.42 22.19
CA ASP A 318 10.51 1.23 21.63
C ASP A 318 9.86 1.49 20.26
N SER A 319 9.80 2.73 19.80
CA SER A 319 9.19 3.10 18.52
C SER A 319 9.99 4.15 17.77
N SER A 320 9.64 4.39 16.52
CA SER A 320 10.18 5.48 15.71
C SER A 320 9.08 6.10 14.87
N CYS A 321 9.21 7.40 14.61
CA CYS A 321 8.33 8.15 13.75
C CYS A 321 9.14 8.94 12.74
N ALA A 322 8.64 9.02 11.51
CA ALA A 322 9.15 9.91 10.49
C ALA A 322 8.02 10.67 9.82
N SER A 323 8.31 11.87 9.37
CA SER A 323 7.35 12.71 8.69
C SER A 323 7.99 13.52 7.58
N LEU A 324 7.30 13.60 6.45
CA LEU A 324 7.58 14.52 5.37
C LEU A 324 6.55 15.65 5.40
N VAL A 325 7.01 16.88 5.56
CA VAL A 325 6.17 18.09 5.51
C VAL A 325 6.48 18.91 4.27
N ASP A 326 5.53 19.74 3.86
CA ASP A 326 5.71 20.63 2.72
C ASP A 326 6.27 22.02 3.10
N GLY A 327 6.07 23.02 2.24
CA GLY A 327 6.57 24.37 2.48
C GLY A 327 5.76 25.21 3.46
N GLU A 328 4.62 24.71 3.92
CA GLU A 328 3.72 25.34 4.89
C GLU A 328 3.71 24.54 6.22
N ASP A 329 4.69 23.63 6.39
CA ASP A 329 4.80 22.68 7.51
C ASP A 329 3.58 21.74 7.65
N GLU A 330 2.81 21.54 6.57
CA GLU A 330 1.73 20.56 6.54
C GLU A 330 2.24 19.14 6.28
N LEU A 331 1.70 18.16 7.02
CA LEU A 331 2.01 16.74 6.83
C LEU A 331 1.62 16.26 5.43
N ARG A 332 2.57 15.61 4.74
CA ARG A 332 2.36 14.95 3.44
C ARG A 332 2.50 13.43 3.55
N LEU A 333 3.44 12.96 4.37
CA LEU A 333 3.62 11.54 4.71
C LEU A 333 3.99 11.44 6.19
N GLY A 334 3.37 10.51 6.90
CA GLY A 334 3.81 10.07 8.22
C GLY A 334 4.06 8.56 8.21
N ILE A 335 5.13 8.11 8.86
CA ILE A 335 5.49 6.70 9.09
C ILE A 335 5.76 6.50 10.58
N SER A 336 5.13 5.50 11.19
CA SER A 336 5.36 5.10 12.56
C SER A 336 5.65 3.60 12.58
N VAL A 337 6.67 3.19 13.32
CA VAL A 337 7.04 1.80 13.53
C VAL A 337 7.24 1.52 15.02
N SER A 338 6.73 0.39 15.48
CA SER A 338 6.88 -0.14 16.83
C SER A 338 6.97 -1.66 16.84
#